data_AF-A0A553JQX4-F1
#
_entry.id   AF-A0A553JQX4-F1
#
_cell.length_a   1.000
_cell.length_b   1.000
_cell.length_c   1.000
_cell.angle_alpha   90.00
_cell.angle_beta   90.00
_cell.angle_gamma   90.00
#
_symmetry.space_group_name_H-M   'P 1'
#
loop_
_entity.id
_entity.type
_entity.pdbx_description
1 polymer ?
#
loop_
_entity_poly.entity_id
_entity_poly.type
_entity_poly.pdbx_seq_one_letter_code
_entity_poly.pdbx_strand_id
1 'polypeptide(L)'
;MYWKVEDKKWVKARKVLWAELKKCLLEHQYSKKEVKYMEPYFLKGVRKQEDIAWAEPVPLIYCLAWHPSDDINVWFAEFQRIKSEARCEESMVGSISTSYILIKDNSYLYSPLNATENVKSLFLQREQLLYQFLFLNQQFLDDAYVKQAEQWRLEALRPLNSGALYCVRGLGRLIEEYQNDARTQPYFYAFDCYHLQNLSQYLSTEMYKRQMRRDDSEEKLGRMLATSLQFYQQRQQYSAAFQTIAELWFKQLDSDEIAPEWKNIWANARAGKYLTDDEYFSKDKTEEVDIENNKTNVEDELNQLLLDGTNRTEIIACLADHFEAETIELFDINDLDNIRSPYIGFIDPLEQLVKLRGVRDSVSYQDEVKDDVLTISLNEKVIGEINLDEVFSNETADYFQKIIDLAMEWFPNQALLSVEEGSTSLFILPSNIFKLLKENGIESDLLTQQ
;
A
#
# COMPACT_ATOMS: atom_id res chain seq x y z
N MET A 1 -0.82 20.22 -35.97
CA MET A 1 -1.14 19.39 -37.16
C MET A 1 -2.29 18.48 -36.77
N TYR A 2 -3.43 18.56 -37.46
CA TYR A 2 -4.63 17.82 -37.08
C TYR A 2 -4.43 16.31 -37.27
N TRP A 3 -4.75 15.54 -36.24
CA TRP A 3 -4.61 14.08 -36.13
C TRP A 3 -5.27 13.26 -37.27
N LYS A 4 -6.14 13.90 -38.07
CA LYS A 4 -6.76 13.32 -39.27
C LYS A 4 -5.74 13.20 -40.41
N VAL A 5 -5.14 12.02 -40.55
CA VAL A 5 -4.08 11.75 -41.55
C VAL A 5 -4.57 10.80 -42.64
N GLU A 6 -4.47 11.23 -43.90
CA GLU A 6 -4.76 10.41 -45.09
C GLU A 6 -3.49 9.88 -45.79
N ASP A 7 -2.30 10.19 -45.27
CA ASP A 7 -1.02 9.78 -45.85
C ASP A 7 -0.86 8.23 -45.83
N LYS A 8 -0.67 7.65 -47.02
CA LYS A 8 -0.50 6.20 -47.20
C LYS A 8 0.77 5.66 -46.55
N LYS A 9 1.88 6.42 -46.54
CA LYS A 9 3.14 6.02 -45.90
C LYS A 9 2.97 5.98 -44.38
N TRP A 10 2.32 6.99 -43.82
CA TRP A 10 1.95 7.05 -42.41
C TRP A 10 1.12 5.85 -41.97
N VAL A 11 0.01 5.59 -42.68
CA VAL A 11 -0.88 4.48 -42.37
C VAL A 11 -0.15 3.13 -42.48
N LYS A 12 0.76 2.98 -43.45
CA LYS A 12 1.55 1.74 -43.58
C LYS A 12 2.49 1.53 -42.40
N ALA A 13 3.21 2.57 -41.96
CA ALA A 13 4.11 2.49 -40.80
C ALA A 13 3.32 2.15 -39.53
N ARG A 14 2.20 2.83 -39.30
CA ARG A 14 1.35 2.57 -38.14
C ARG A 14 0.62 1.25 -38.16
N LYS A 15 0.30 0.68 -39.32
CA LYS A 15 -0.26 -0.68 -39.37
C LYS A 15 0.69 -1.74 -38.79
N VAL A 16 2.01 -1.54 -38.93
CA VAL A 16 3.01 -2.42 -38.32
C VAL A 16 2.94 -2.31 -36.80
N LEU A 17 2.96 -1.09 -36.27
CA LEU A 17 2.83 -0.83 -34.82
C LEU A 17 1.48 -1.34 -34.27
N TRP A 18 0.40 -1.14 -35.03
CA TRP A 18 -0.94 -1.58 -34.65
C TRP A 18 -1.05 -3.09 -34.53
N ALA A 19 -0.41 -3.86 -35.42
CA ALA A 19 -0.48 -5.32 -35.39
C ALA A 19 0.07 -5.87 -34.06
N GLU A 20 1.13 -5.27 -33.55
CA GLU A 20 1.72 -5.61 -32.28
C GLU A 20 0.92 -5.04 -31.10
N LEU A 21 0.59 -3.74 -31.12
CA LEU A 21 -0.24 -3.11 -30.09
C LEU A 21 -1.59 -3.82 -29.89
N LYS A 22 -2.21 -4.28 -30.99
CA LYS A 22 -3.45 -5.06 -30.96
C LYS A 22 -3.29 -6.36 -30.15
N LYS A 23 -2.17 -7.06 -30.30
CA LYS A 23 -1.89 -8.27 -29.52
C LYS A 23 -1.81 -7.91 -28.03
N CYS A 24 -1.09 -6.84 -27.71
CA CYS A 24 -0.96 -6.33 -26.35
C CYS A 24 -2.32 -5.97 -25.74
N LEU A 25 -3.16 -5.20 -26.45
CA LEU A 25 -4.48 -4.79 -25.95
C LEU A 25 -5.39 -6.01 -25.67
N LEU A 26 -5.37 -7.03 -26.54
CA LEU A 26 -6.15 -8.26 -26.34
C LEU A 26 -5.64 -9.10 -25.15
N GLU A 27 -4.32 -9.12 -24.91
CA GLU A 27 -3.72 -9.77 -23.73
C GLU A 27 -4.10 -9.04 -22.43
N HIS A 28 -4.31 -7.72 -22.50
CA HIS A 28 -4.76 -6.86 -21.40
C HIS A 28 -6.28 -6.79 -21.26
N GLN A 29 -6.98 -7.84 -21.67
CA GLN A 29 -8.43 -8.03 -21.51
C GLN A 29 -9.34 -7.06 -22.26
N TYR A 30 -8.83 -6.22 -23.17
CA TYR A 30 -9.73 -5.50 -24.09
C TYR A 30 -10.46 -6.49 -25.00
N SER A 31 -11.76 -6.29 -25.17
CA SER A 31 -12.56 -7.10 -26.09
C SER A 31 -12.14 -6.85 -27.55
N LYS A 32 -12.33 -7.87 -28.40
CA LYS A 32 -12.14 -7.72 -29.85
C LYS A 32 -12.96 -6.58 -30.45
N LYS A 33 -14.11 -6.27 -29.83
CA LYS A 33 -14.98 -5.17 -30.22
C LYS A 33 -14.28 -3.83 -29.97
N GLU A 34 -13.84 -3.57 -28.74
CA GLU A 34 -13.13 -2.33 -28.36
C GLU A 34 -11.89 -2.09 -29.23
N VAL A 35 -11.04 -3.12 -29.39
CA VAL A 35 -9.83 -3.02 -30.20
C VAL A 35 -10.14 -2.66 -31.66
N LYS A 36 -11.24 -3.17 -32.22
CA LYS A 36 -11.69 -2.83 -33.59
C LYS A 36 -12.10 -1.35 -33.71
N TYR A 37 -12.60 -0.73 -32.64
CA TYR A 37 -12.96 0.69 -32.64
C TYR A 37 -11.76 1.62 -32.37
N MET A 38 -10.72 1.12 -31.70
CA MET A 38 -9.47 1.86 -31.47
C MET A 38 -8.59 1.96 -32.74
N GLU A 39 -8.60 0.93 -33.61
CA GLU A 39 -7.77 0.88 -34.82
C GLU A 39 -7.87 2.11 -35.74
N PRO A 40 -9.07 2.60 -36.13
CA PRO A 40 -9.19 3.75 -37.03
C PRO A 40 -8.65 5.04 -36.40
N TYR A 41 -8.78 5.17 -35.08
CA TYR A 41 -8.24 6.31 -34.35
C TYR A 41 -6.72 6.24 -34.33
N PHE A 42 -6.12 5.09 -33.98
CA PHE A 42 -4.67 4.92 -33.98
C PHE A 42 -4.05 5.18 -35.37
N LEU A 43 -4.67 4.65 -36.43
CA LEU A 43 -4.11 4.75 -37.78
C LEU A 43 -4.29 6.13 -38.42
N LYS A 44 -5.42 6.80 -38.18
CA LYS A 44 -5.85 7.97 -38.95
C LYS A 44 -6.48 9.10 -38.14
N GLY A 45 -6.60 8.94 -36.83
CA GLY A 45 -7.29 9.88 -35.96
C GLY A 45 -8.79 10.02 -36.16
N VAL A 46 -9.40 8.99 -36.74
CA VAL A 46 -10.85 8.96 -36.94
C VAL A 46 -11.50 8.18 -35.80
N ARG A 47 -12.31 8.86 -34.99
CA ARG A 47 -13.18 8.20 -34.02
C ARG A 47 -14.36 7.57 -34.76
N LYS A 48 -14.50 6.26 -34.69
CA LYS A 48 -15.75 5.60 -35.10
C LYS A 48 -16.71 5.69 -33.92
N GLN A 49 -17.87 6.28 -34.13
CA GLN A 49 -18.91 6.27 -33.10
C GLN A 49 -19.59 4.89 -33.09
N GLU A 50 -19.84 4.31 -31.91
CA GLU A 50 -20.68 3.12 -31.78
C GLU A 50 -22.16 3.46 -32.01
N ASP A 51 -23.03 2.50 -32.32
CA ASP A 51 -24.49 2.73 -32.33
C ASP A 51 -25.08 2.83 -30.91
N ILE A 52 -24.34 2.40 -29.88
CA ILE A 52 -24.75 2.45 -28.47
C ILE A 52 -24.25 3.76 -27.86
N ALA A 53 -25.16 4.53 -27.26
CA ALA A 53 -24.96 5.94 -26.91
C ALA A 53 -23.96 6.23 -25.76
N TRP A 54 -23.52 5.24 -24.99
CA TRP A 54 -22.91 5.46 -23.67
C TRP A 54 -21.41 5.16 -23.56
N ALA A 55 -20.80 4.50 -24.57
CA ALA A 55 -19.40 4.09 -24.51
C ALA A 55 -18.55 4.89 -25.50
N GLU A 56 -17.61 5.69 -25.00
CA GLU A 56 -16.56 6.25 -25.85
C GLU A 56 -15.56 5.14 -26.22
N PRO A 57 -15.38 4.84 -27.52
CA PRO A 57 -14.61 3.68 -27.95
C PRO A 57 -13.11 3.81 -27.72
N VAL A 58 -12.62 5.03 -27.48
CA VAL A 58 -11.21 5.33 -27.22
C VAL A 58 -11.14 6.31 -26.03
N PRO A 59 -10.65 5.86 -24.86
CA PRO A 59 -10.32 6.72 -23.73
C PRO A 59 -9.40 7.89 -24.12
N LEU A 60 -9.63 9.06 -23.52
CA LEU A 60 -8.86 10.28 -23.79
C LEU A 60 -7.33 10.07 -23.62
N ILE A 61 -6.90 9.29 -22.63
CA ILE A 61 -5.47 9.01 -22.43
C ILE A 61 -4.81 8.37 -23.66
N TYR A 62 -5.47 7.41 -24.31
CA TYR A 62 -4.97 6.82 -25.57
C TYR A 62 -5.05 7.81 -26.72
N CYS A 63 -6.06 8.69 -26.69
CA CYS A 63 -6.17 9.75 -27.67
C CYS A 63 -4.94 10.66 -27.69
N LEU A 64 -4.42 10.99 -26.51
CA LEU A 64 -3.25 11.83 -26.32
C LEU A 64 -1.93 11.06 -26.51
N ALA A 65 -1.82 9.88 -25.90
CA ALA A 65 -0.62 9.05 -25.96
C ALA A 65 -0.24 8.70 -27.42
N TRP A 66 -1.23 8.33 -28.24
CA TRP A 66 -0.97 7.94 -29.63
C TRP A 66 -0.76 9.13 -30.58
N HIS A 67 -1.11 10.35 -30.17
CA HIS A 67 -1.04 11.56 -30.99
C HIS A 67 0.39 11.82 -31.50
N PRO A 68 0.68 12.29 -32.74
CA PRO A 68 2.04 12.40 -33.25
C PRO A 68 2.85 13.55 -32.64
N SER A 69 2.14 14.49 -32.01
CA SER A 69 2.70 15.72 -31.46
C SER A 69 2.79 15.57 -29.96
N ASP A 70 3.84 16.14 -29.39
CA ASP A 70 4.11 16.23 -27.94
C ASP A 70 3.77 17.63 -27.40
N ASP A 71 3.09 18.46 -28.20
CA ASP A 71 2.69 19.81 -27.83
C ASP A 71 1.33 19.78 -27.10
N ILE A 72 1.35 20.20 -25.83
CA ILE A 72 0.18 20.31 -24.95
C ILE A 72 -0.94 21.15 -25.56
N ASN A 73 -0.63 22.21 -26.31
CA ASN A 73 -1.65 23.04 -26.96
C ASN A 73 -2.35 22.28 -28.09
N VAL A 74 -1.60 21.43 -28.81
CA VAL A 74 -2.17 20.56 -29.85
C VAL A 74 -3.05 19.50 -29.21
N TRP A 75 -2.65 18.94 -28.06
CA TRP A 75 -3.47 18.03 -27.27
C TRP A 75 -4.75 18.68 -26.75
N PHE A 76 -4.68 19.94 -26.32
CA PHE A 76 -5.86 20.69 -25.90
C PHE A 76 -6.82 20.91 -27.07
N ALA A 77 -6.31 21.30 -28.24
CA ALA A 77 -7.12 21.40 -29.45
C ALA A 77 -7.76 20.05 -29.85
N GLU A 78 -7.04 18.94 -29.67
CA GLU A 78 -7.56 17.60 -29.91
C GLU A 78 -8.65 17.23 -28.90
N PHE A 79 -8.48 17.57 -27.62
CA PHE A 79 -9.52 17.43 -26.60
C PHE A 79 -10.78 18.23 -26.95
N GLN A 80 -10.63 19.50 -27.36
CA GLN A 80 -11.78 20.31 -27.79
C GLN A 80 -12.48 19.72 -29.02
N ARG A 81 -11.72 19.15 -29.96
CA ARG A 81 -12.28 18.44 -31.11
C ARG A 81 -13.06 17.20 -30.67
N ILE A 82 -12.50 16.37 -29.80
CA ILE A 82 -13.16 15.18 -29.25
C ILE A 82 -14.45 15.57 -28.54
N LYS A 83 -14.40 16.60 -27.70
CA LYS A 83 -15.55 17.17 -27.01
C LYS A 83 -16.65 17.60 -27.98
N SER A 84 -16.30 18.24 -29.10
CA SER A 84 -17.27 18.64 -30.13
C SER A 84 -17.88 17.47 -30.91
N GLU A 85 -17.23 16.31 -30.91
CA GLU A 85 -17.68 15.09 -31.58
C GLU A 85 -18.42 14.13 -30.62
N ALA A 86 -18.47 14.46 -29.33
CA ALA A 86 -19.14 13.67 -28.29
C ALA A 86 -20.66 13.68 -28.51
N ARG A 87 -21.29 12.50 -28.37
CA ARG A 87 -22.73 12.34 -28.62
C ARG A 87 -23.60 12.82 -27.47
N CYS A 88 -23.12 12.59 -26.25
CA CYS A 88 -23.76 13.01 -25.03
C CYS A 88 -22.69 13.30 -23.97
N GLU A 89 -23.15 13.92 -22.89
CA GLU A 89 -22.34 14.28 -21.74
C GLU A 89 -21.70 13.06 -21.08
N GLU A 90 -22.46 11.99 -20.91
CA GLU A 90 -22.02 10.78 -20.22
C GLU A 90 -20.93 10.04 -20.98
N SER A 91 -20.97 10.10 -22.31
CA SER A 91 -19.92 9.59 -23.20
C SER A 91 -18.59 10.31 -22.90
N MET A 92 -18.61 11.65 -22.88
CA MET A 92 -17.42 12.45 -22.65
C MET A 92 -16.87 12.29 -21.22
N VAL A 93 -17.74 12.36 -20.22
CA VAL A 93 -17.38 12.14 -18.81
C VAL A 93 -16.83 10.73 -18.62
N GLY A 94 -17.42 9.72 -19.26
CA GLY A 94 -16.94 8.34 -19.26
C GLY A 94 -15.53 8.22 -19.84
N SER A 95 -15.24 8.86 -20.97
CA SER A 95 -13.89 8.85 -21.56
C SER A 95 -12.82 9.44 -20.66
N ILE A 96 -13.14 10.54 -19.97
CA ILE A 96 -12.24 11.20 -19.01
C ILE A 96 -12.07 10.30 -17.78
N SER A 97 -13.17 9.80 -17.21
CA SER A 97 -13.16 8.95 -16.02
C SER A 97 -12.38 7.66 -16.24
N THR A 98 -12.60 6.96 -17.35
CA THR A 98 -11.83 5.78 -17.75
C THR A 98 -10.35 6.12 -17.91
N SER A 99 -10.01 7.30 -18.41
CA SER A 99 -8.60 7.72 -18.52
C SER A 99 -7.94 7.82 -17.14
N TYR A 100 -8.63 8.34 -16.13
CA TYR A 100 -8.13 8.38 -14.76
C TYR A 100 -8.03 6.99 -14.13
N ILE A 101 -8.99 6.10 -14.39
CA ILE A 101 -8.96 4.69 -13.92
C ILE A 101 -7.74 3.97 -14.52
N LEU A 102 -7.49 4.13 -15.83
CA LEU A 102 -6.34 3.52 -16.51
C LEU A 102 -4.99 3.98 -15.95
N ILE A 103 -4.90 5.23 -15.47
CA ILE A 103 -3.72 5.75 -14.77
C ILE A 103 -3.59 5.13 -13.37
N LYS A 104 -4.70 5.06 -12.63
CA LYS A 104 -4.75 4.58 -11.24
C LYS A 104 -4.31 3.12 -11.11
N ASP A 105 -4.82 2.25 -11.97
CA ASP A 105 -4.73 0.80 -11.77
C ASP A 105 -3.41 0.17 -12.27
N ASN A 106 -2.45 0.98 -12.73
CA ASN A 106 -1.11 0.58 -13.21
C ASN A 106 -1.04 -0.53 -14.27
N SER A 107 -2.15 -1.12 -14.67
CA SER A 107 -2.18 -2.45 -15.28
C SER A 107 -2.47 -2.43 -16.78
N TYR A 108 -2.98 -1.30 -17.32
CA TYR A 108 -3.45 -1.24 -18.71
C TYR A 108 -2.63 -0.31 -19.62
N LEU A 109 -1.69 0.44 -19.06
CA LEU A 109 -0.72 1.25 -19.82
C LEU A 109 0.63 0.57 -19.96
N TYR A 110 0.89 -0.48 -19.17
CA TYR A 110 2.05 -1.33 -19.41
C TYR A 110 1.84 -2.09 -20.71
N SER A 111 2.59 -1.71 -21.73
CA SER A 111 2.86 -2.61 -22.83
C SER A 111 3.49 -3.88 -22.23
N PRO A 112 3.06 -5.09 -22.61
CA PRO A 112 3.59 -6.32 -22.04
C PRO A 112 5.12 -6.33 -22.13
N LEU A 113 5.80 -6.94 -21.16
CA LEU A 113 7.27 -7.01 -21.09
C LEU A 113 7.92 -7.46 -22.42
N ASN A 114 7.17 -8.21 -23.22
CA ASN A 114 7.58 -8.77 -24.52
C ASN A 114 7.32 -7.85 -25.73
N ALA A 115 6.80 -6.64 -25.54
CA ALA A 115 6.60 -5.69 -26.63
C ALA A 115 7.92 -5.06 -27.08
N THR A 116 7.99 -4.66 -28.35
CA THR A 116 9.11 -3.90 -28.91
C THR A 116 9.16 -2.50 -28.32
N GLU A 117 10.36 -1.91 -28.29
CA GLU A 117 10.58 -0.52 -27.86
C GLU A 117 9.73 0.49 -28.66
N ASN A 118 9.33 0.15 -29.90
CA ASN A 118 8.46 1.00 -30.71
C ASN A 118 7.01 1.00 -30.24
N VAL A 119 6.50 -0.09 -29.68
CA VAL A 119 5.15 -0.14 -29.10
C VAL A 119 5.19 0.45 -27.69
N LYS A 120 6.24 0.14 -26.93
CA LYS A 120 6.46 0.73 -25.62
C LYS A 120 6.53 2.27 -25.67
N SER A 121 7.23 2.85 -26.64
CA SER A 121 7.38 4.31 -26.80
C SER A 121 6.08 5.06 -27.18
N LEU A 122 4.98 4.35 -27.46
CA LEU A 122 3.67 4.99 -27.58
C LEU A 122 3.15 5.51 -26.24
N PHE A 123 3.70 5.00 -25.14
CA PHE A 123 3.33 5.35 -23.77
C PHE A 123 4.56 5.77 -22.98
N LEU A 124 5.63 4.96 -23.03
CA LEU A 124 6.93 5.28 -22.47
C LEU A 124 7.50 6.53 -23.14
N GLN A 125 8.01 7.47 -22.33
CA GLN A 125 8.50 8.82 -22.67
C GLN A 125 7.41 9.91 -22.77
N ARG A 126 6.12 9.56 -22.77
CA ARG A 126 5.02 10.54 -22.86
C ARG A 126 4.31 10.77 -21.54
N GLU A 127 4.67 10.01 -20.53
CA GLU A 127 4.04 10.03 -19.22
C GLU A 127 4.02 11.46 -18.67
N GLN A 128 5.18 12.14 -18.65
CA GLN A 128 5.28 13.47 -18.04
C GLN A 128 4.31 14.45 -18.70
N LEU A 129 4.20 14.39 -20.03
CA LEU A 129 3.29 15.23 -20.80
C LEU A 129 1.83 14.87 -20.51
N LEU A 130 1.50 13.57 -20.45
CA LEU A 130 0.15 13.10 -20.11
C LEU A 130 -0.27 13.57 -18.73
N TYR A 131 0.66 13.56 -17.78
CA TYR A 131 0.43 14.03 -16.43
C TYR A 131 0.25 15.55 -16.37
N GLN A 132 1.16 16.31 -17.00
CA GLN A 132 1.04 17.77 -17.11
C GLN A 132 -0.31 18.15 -17.74
N PHE A 133 -0.74 17.43 -18.76
CA PHE A 133 -2.04 17.68 -19.39
C PHE A 133 -3.23 17.33 -18.47
N LEU A 134 -3.28 16.11 -17.95
CA LEU A 134 -4.47 15.59 -17.26
C LEU A 134 -4.64 16.10 -15.83
N PHE A 135 -3.56 16.57 -15.19
CA PHE A 135 -3.58 16.96 -13.78
C PHE A 135 -3.15 18.39 -13.51
N LEU A 136 -2.39 19.04 -14.40
CA LEU A 136 -1.82 20.38 -14.15
C LEU A 136 -2.29 21.46 -15.12
N ASN A 137 -2.77 21.08 -16.31
CA ASN A 137 -3.17 22.04 -17.32
C ASN A 137 -4.48 22.72 -16.90
N GLN A 138 -4.40 23.97 -16.43
CA GLN A 138 -5.56 24.69 -15.91
C GLN A 138 -6.69 24.85 -16.94
N GLN A 139 -6.37 25.04 -18.22
CA GLN A 139 -7.39 25.15 -19.27
C GLN A 139 -8.19 23.85 -19.44
N PHE A 140 -7.53 22.69 -19.28
CA PHE A 140 -8.18 21.39 -19.26
C PHE A 140 -8.99 21.18 -17.97
N LEU A 141 -8.39 21.47 -16.80
CA LEU A 141 -9.04 21.29 -15.49
C LEU A 141 -10.26 22.19 -15.29
N ASP A 142 -10.30 23.34 -15.96
CA ASP A 142 -11.43 24.26 -15.89
C ASP A 142 -12.64 23.83 -16.72
N ASP A 143 -12.49 22.84 -17.61
CA ASP A 143 -13.55 22.33 -18.47
C ASP A 143 -14.68 21.67 -17.65
N ALA A 144 -15.92 21.90 -18.07
CA ALA A 144 -17.11 21.42 -17.37
C ALA A 144 -17.17 19.88 -17.25
N TYR A 145 -16.76 19.14 -18.28
CA TYR A 145 -16.77 17.68 -18.23
C TYR A 145 -15.66 17.14 -17.32
N VAL A 146 -14.52 17.84 -17.26
CA VAL A 146 -13.41 17.47 -16.37
C VAL A 146 -13.80 17.69 -14.91
N LYS A 147 -14.46 18.82 -14.60
CA LYS A 147 -15.02 19.09 -13.26
C LYS A 147 -16.03 18.03 -12.80
N GLN A 148 -16.81 17.46 -13.70
CA GLN A 148 -17.72 16.35 -13.36
C GLN A 148 -16.98 15.05 -13.07
N ALA A 149 -15.84 14.81 -13.72
CA ALA A 149 -14.99 13.65 -13.48
C ALA A 149 -14.00 13.85 -12.31
N GLU A 150 -14.11 14.93 -11.55
CA GLU A 150 -13.14 15.34 -10.52
C GLU A 150 -12.91 14.26 -9.45
N GLN A 151 -13.95 13.52 -9.05
CA GLN A 151 -13.81 12.42 -8.10
C GLN A 151 -12.80 11.36 -8.59
N TRP A 152 -12.84 11.02 -9.88
CA TRP A 152 -11.94 10.04 -10.48
C TRP A 152 -10.52 10.57 -10.59
N ARG A 153 -10.37 11.87 -10.88
CA ARG A 153 -9.07 12.55 -10.84
C ARG A 153 -8.46 12.47 -9.44
N LEU A 154 -9.24 12.82 -8.41
CA LEU A 154 -8.81 12.76 -7.01
C LEU A 154 -8.49 11.33 -6.57
N GLU A 155 -9.23 10.33 -7.06
CA GLU A 155 -8.94 8.93 -6.83
C GLU A 155 -7.67 8.45 -7.53
N ALA A 156 -7.41 8.85 -8.78
CA ALA A 156 -6.18 8.54 -9.48
C ALA A 156 -4.97 9.22 -8.83
N LEU A 157 -5.18 10.43 -8.29
CA LEU A 157 -4.19 11.10 -7.47
C LEU A 157 -4.00 10.41 -6.12
N ARG A 158 -4.97 9.68 -5.56
CA ARG A 158 -4.84 9.11 -4.21
C ARG A 158 -3.63 8.18 -4.06
N PRO A 159 -3.36 7.19 -4.94
CA PRO A 159 -2.11 6.43 -4.94
C PRO A 159 -0.87 7.29 -5.18
N LEU A 160 -0.92 8.23 -6.14
CA LEU A 160 0.19 9.15 -6.43
C LEU A 160 0.53 10.04 -5.22
N ASN A 161 -0.47 10.39 -4.43
CA ASN A 161 -0.31 11.24 -3.28
C ASN A 161 0.17 10.45 -2.06
N SER A 162 -0.34 9.22 -1.87
CA SER A 162 0.18 8.33 -0.83
C SER A 162 1.61 7.91 -1.14
N GLY A 163 1.90 7.64 -2.42
CA GLY A 163 3.18 7.19 -2.90
C GLY A 163 4.25 8.28 -2.95
N ALA A 164 3.90 9.57 -3.00
CA ALA A 164 4.87 10.67 -2.99
C ALA A 164 5.85 10.57 -1.81
N LEU A 165 5.33 10.22 -0.63
CA LEU A 165 6.14 10.03 0.59
C LEU A 165 6.95 8.73 0.53
N TYR A 166 6.34 7.63 0.08
CA TYR A 166 7.04 6.36 -0.14
C TYR A 166 8.14 6.48 -1.19
N CYS A 167 8.02 7.39 -2.16
CA CYS A 167 9.05 7.67 -3.15
C CYS A 167 10.17 8.54 -2.62
N VAL A 168 9.86 9.51 -1.76
CA VAL A 168 10.91 10.24 -1.05
C VAL A 168 11.71 9.26 -0.19
N ARG A 169 11.07 8.40 0.62
CA ARG A 169 11.76 7.33 1.37
C ARG A 169 12.47 6.31 0.46
N GLY A 170 11.74 5.83 -0.54
CA GLY A 170 12.19 4.85 -1.52
C GLY A 170 13.28 5.36 -2.44
N LEU A 171 13.51 6.69 -2.50
CA LEU A 171 14.65 7.30 -3.16
C LEU A 171 15.94 6.71 -2.60
N GLY A 172 16.04 6.51 -1.28
CA GLY A 172 17.22 5.91 -0.66
C GLY A 172 17.49 4.48 -1.12
N ARG A 173 16.45 3.67 -1.17
CA ARG A 173 16.53 2.30 -1.66
C ARG A 173 16.82 2.22 -3.16
N LEU A 174 16.17 3.05 -3.97
CA LEU A 174 16.48 3.19 -5.40
C LEU A 174 17.92 3.65 -5.59
N ILE A 175 18.43 4.51 -4.72
CA ILE A 175 19.80 4.98 -4.74
C ILE A 175 20.80 3.83 -4.47
N GLU A 176 20.52 2.95 -3.52
CA GLU A 176 21.35 1.76 -3.25
C GLU A 176 21.32 0.75 -4.40
N GLU A 177 20.12 0.45 -4.92
CA GLU A 177 19.92 -0.53 -5.99
C GLU A 177 20.55 -0.09 -7.32
N TYR A 178 20.76 1.23 -7.54
CA TYR A 178 21.19 1.81 -8.82
C TYR A 178 22.68 2.17 -8.88
N GLN A 179 23.52 1.69 -7.96
CA GLN A 179 24.97 1.93 -8.02
C GLN A 179 25.61 1.48 -9.35
N ASN A 180 24.96 0.62 -10.17
CA ASN A 180 25.58 -0.01 -11.34
C ASN A 180 24.74 -0.16 -12.64
N ASP A 181 23.46 0.22 -12.72
CA ASP A 181 22.66 0.03 -13.95
C ASP A 181 21.81 1.26 -14.33
N ALA A 182 22.02 1.76 -15.55
CA ALA A 182 21.31 2.90 -16.13
C ALA A 182 20.05 2.48 -16.92
N ARG A 183 19.72 1.18 -16.99
CA ARG A 183 18.62 0.65 -17.81
C ARG A 183 17.27 0.58 -17.12
N THR A 184 17.25 0.64 -15.80
CA THR A 184 16.02 0.81 -15.02
C THR A 184 15.80 2.32 -14.87
N GLN A 185 14.63 2.82 -15.24
CA GLN A 185 14.20 4.16 -14.84
C GLN A 185 13.36 3.97 -13.57
N PRO A 186 13.55 4.77 -12.51
CA PRO A 186 12.75 4.61 -11.31
C PRO A 186 11.31 5.03 -11.63
N TYR A 187 10.41 4.06 -11.67
CA TYR A 187 9.00 4.33 -11.89
C TYR A 187 8.34 4.74 -10.58
N PHE A 188 7.52 5.79 -10.64
CA PHE A 188 6.48 6.07 -9.69
C PHE A 188 5.14 5.54 -10.18
N TYR A 189 4.78 4.32 -9.79
CA TYR A 189 3.59 3.65 -10.32
C TYR A 189 3.60 3.65 -11.87
N ALA A 190 2.55 4.09 -12.56
CA ALA A 190 2.46 4.13 -14.03
C ALA A 190 3.32 5.22 -14.71
N PHE A 191 4.08 6.00 -13.95
CA PHE A 191 4.73 7.24 -14.41
C PHE A 191 6.18 7.30 -13.98
N ASP A 192 7.10 7.75 -14.85
CA ASP A 192 8.52 7.86 -14.52
C ASP A 192 8.75 8.86 -13.35
N CYS A 193 9.86 8.75 -12.63
CA CYS A 193 10.31 9.67 -11.57
C CYS A 193 10.31 11.15 -11.99
N TYR A 194 10.30 11.46 -13.29
CA TYR A 194 10.15 12.82 -13.84
C TYR A 194 8.81 13.48 -13.49
N HIS A 195 7.78 12.73 -13.09
CA HIS A 195 6.51 13.30 -12.63
C HIS A 195 6.59 13.97 -11.27
N LEU A 196 7.58 13.56 -10.48
CA LEU A 196 7.87 14.13 -9.17
C LEU A 196 8.57 15.50 -9.31
N GLN A 197 8.69 16.04 -10.52
CA GLN A 197 8.95 17.46 -10.78
C GLN A 197 7.90 18.42 -10.20
N ASN A 198 6.75 17.89 -9.75
CA ASN A 198 5.69 18.65 -9.11
C ASN A 198 5.31 18.07 -7.72
N LEU A 199 6.24 17.38 -7.04
CA LEU A 199 6.11 16.92 -5.66
C LEU A 199 5.52 17.99 -4.74
N SER A 200 5.92 19.25 -4.91
CA SER A 200 5.44 20.35 -4.06
C SER A 200 3.91 20.52 -4.07
N GLN A 201 3.25 20.27 -5.21
CA GLN A 201 1.80 20.38 -5.36
C GLN A 201 1.04 19.28 -4.61
N TYR A 202 1.72 18.19 -4.27
CA TYR A 202 1.17 17.03 -3.57
C TYR A 202 1.34 17.08 -2.05
N LEU A 203 2.29 17.89 -1.57
CA LEU A 203 2.54 18.15 -0.16
C LEU A 203 1.57 19.21 0.36
N SER A 204 0.27 18.94 0.26
CA SER A 204 -0.82 19.83 0.69
C SER A 204 -1.28 19.54 2.13
N THR A 205 -2.01 20.49 2.74
CA THR A 205 -2.63 20.32 4.06
C THR A 205 -3.63 19.16 4.07
N GLU A 206 -4.38 18.98 2.99
CA GLU A 206 -5.29 17.85 2.86
C GLU A 206 -4.55 16.52 2.88
N MET A 207 -3.38 16.46 2.23
CA MET A 207 -2.55 15.27 2.24
C MET A 207 -1.99 14.96 3.62
N TYR A 208 -1.46 15.98 4.30
CA TYR A 208 -0.98 15.84 5.67
C TYR A 208 -2.05 15.24 6.58
N LYS A 209 -3.26 15.81 6.56
CA LYS A 209 -4.40 15.31 7.35
C LYS A 209 -4.79 13.88 7.02
N ARG A 210 -4.71 13.47 5.75
CA ARG A 210 -5.01 12.09 5.33
C ARG A 210 -3.97 11.11 5.84
N GLN A 211 -2.69 11.49 5.87
CA GLN A 211 -1.61 10.61 6.35
C GLN A 211 -1.65 10.45 7.87
N MET A 212 -1.88 11.55 8.61
CA MET A 212 -2.06 11.49 10.06
C MET A 212 -3.25 10.63 10.51
N ARG A 213 -4.22 10.35 9.63
CA ARG A 213 -5.38 9.46 9.88
C ARG A 213 -5.11 7.99 9.55
N ARG A 214 -4.02 7.68 8.84
CA ARG A 214 -3.64 6.33 8.38
C ARG A 214 -2.48 5.75 9.19
N ASP A 215 -2.33 6.21 10.44
CA ASP A 215 -1.26 5.81 11.37
C ASP A 215 0.16 6.18 10.95
N ASP A 216 0.34 7.15 10.04
CA ASP A 216 1.65 7.81 9.90
C ASP A 216 1.78 8.88 10.98
N SER A 217 2.52 8.56 12.05
CA SER A 217 2.91 9.56 13.05
C SER A 217 3.82 10.62 12.42
N GLU A 218 3.83 11.85 12.98
CA GLU A 218 4.78 12.88 12.56
C GLU A 218 6.22 12.37 12.60
N GLU A 219 6.55 11.54 13.60
CA GLU A 219 7.84 10.91 13.76
C GLU A 219 8.21 10.01 12.56
N LYS A 220 7.25 9.19 12.10
CA LYS A 220 7.44 8.33 10.93
C LYS A 220 7.64 9.14 9.65
N LEU A 221 6.86 10.21 9.46
CA LEU A 221 7.03 11.12 8.33
C LEU A 221 8.37 11.85 8.38
N GLY A 222 8.77 12.30 9.57
CA GLY A 222 10.04 12.95 9.85
C GLY A 222 11.23 12.04 9.57
N ARG A 223 11.18 10.80 10.06
CA ARG A 223 12.19 9.76 9.78
C ARG A 223 12.36 9.51 8.29
N MET A 224 11.26 9.37 7.55
CA MET A 224 11.32 9.19 6.10
C MET A 224 12.05 10.35 5.41
N LEU A 225 11.75 11.60 5.77
CA LEU A 225 12.44 12.76 5.20
C LEU A 225 13.92 12.83 5.62
N ALA A 226 14.25 12.43 6.86
CA ALA A 226 15.63 12.36 7.35
C ALA A 226 16.45 11.32 6.58
N THR A 227 15.92 10.11 6.39
CA THR A 227 16.52 9.06 5.55
C THR A 227 16.82 9.60 4.16
N SER A 228 15.83 10.20 3.49
CA SER A 228 16.02 10.74 2.14
C SER A 228 17.10 11.82 2.08
N LEU A 229 17.14 12.70 3.09
CA LEU A 229 18.15 13.76 3.18
C LEU A 229 19.57 13.18 3.27
N GLN A 230 19.77 12.12 4.06
CA GLN A 230 21.06 11.42 4.14
C GLN A 230 21.52 10.93 2.76
N PHE A 231 20.63 10.28 2.01
CA PHE A 231 20.93 9.81 0.66
C PHE A 231 21.22 10.96 -0.32
N TYR A 232 20.46 12.06 -0.23
CA TYR A 232 20.70 13.26 -1.03
C TYR A 232 22.06 13.92 -0.76
N GLN A 233 22.49 13.93 0.49
CA GLN A 233 23.82 14.44 0.86
C GLN A 233 24.93 13.59 0.24
N GLN A 234 24.71 12.28 0.07
CA GLN A 234 25.65 11.37 -0.56
C GLN A 234 25.55 11.33 -2.09
N ARG A 235 24.65 12.10 -2.72
CA ARG A 235 24.28 11.94 -4.14
C ARG A 235 25.43 11.95 -5.15
N GLN A 236 26.56 12.56 -4.82
CA GLN A 236 27.73 12.69 -5.69
C GLN A 236 28.37 11.34 -6.05
N GLN A 237 28.08 10.27 -5.29
CA GLN A 237 28.56 8.93 -5.58
C GLN A 237 27.74 8.18 -6.66
N TYR A 238 26.66 8.77 -7.19
CA TYR A 238 25.77 8.14 -8.17
C TYR A 238 25.83 8.83 -9.55
N SER A 239 25.10 8.26 -10.53
CA SER A 239 25.10 8.74 -11.92
C SER A 239 24.59 10.19 -12.09
N ALA A 240 25.08 10.89 -13.11
CA ALA A 240 24.72 12.30 -13.36
C ALA A 240 23.21 12.51 -13.61
N ALA A 241 22.55 11.55 -14.27
CA ALA A 241 21.11 11.58 -14.48
C ALA A 241 20.36 11.53 -13.14
N PHE A 242 20.80 10.66 -12.24
CA PHE A 242 20.22 10.54 -10.91
C PHE A 242 20.45 11.79 -10.05
N GLN A 243 21.67 12.35 -10.07
CA GLN A 243 22.00 13.59 -9.35
C GLN A 243 21.03 14.72 -9.73
N THR A 244 20.74 14.86 -11.03
CA THR A 244 19.82 15.87 -11.55
C THR A 244 18.40 15.69 -11.00
N ILE A 245 17.92 14.46 -10.94
CA ILE A 245 16.58 14.13 -10.40
C ILE A 245 16.52 14.43 -8.90
N ALA A 246 17.50 13.97 -8.13
CA ALA A 246 17.56 14.18 -6.69
C ALA A 246 17.61 15.68 -6.33
N GLU A 247 18.41 16.47 -7.04
CA GLU A 247 18.46 17.93 -6.86
C GLU A 247 17.13 18.61 -7.14
N LEU A 248 16.46 18.16 -8.19
CA LEU A 248 15.17 18.70 -8.55
C LEU A 248 14.09 18.38 -7.50
N TRP A 249 14.11 17.19 -6.91
CA TRP A 249 13.14 16.80 -5.89
C TRP A 249 13.36 17.53 -4.57
N PHE A 250 14.60 17.57 -4.09
CA PHE A 250 14.92 18.23 -2.82
C PHE A 250 14.62 19.73 -2.88
N LYS A 251 14.85 20.37 -4.03
CA LYS A 251 14.49 21.78 -4.23
C LYS A 251 12.98 22.03 -4.08
N GLN A 252 12.12 21.05 -4.34
CA GLN A 252 10.67 21.22 -4.20
C GLN A 252 10.18 21.14 -2.76
N LEU A 253 10.92 20.49 -1.85
CA LEU A 253 10.65 20.54 -0.40
C LEU A 253 10.91 21.93 0.18
N ASP A 254 11.64 22.78 -0.54
CA ASP A 254 11.84 24.20 -0.22
C ASP A 254 10.88 25.13 -1.00
N SER A 255 9.93 24.58 -1.75
CA SER A 255 8.97 25.38 -2.52
C SER A 255 7.99 26.12 -1.60
N ASP A 256 7.58 27.33 -2.00
CA ASP A 256 6.54 28.07 -1.29
C ASP A 256 5.17 27.40 -1.39
N GLU A 257 4.97 26.55 -2.41
CA GLU A 257 3.71 25.84 -2.70
C GLU A 257 3.37 24.72 -1.71
N ILE A 258 4.35 24.22 -0.95
CA ILE A 258 4.10 23.15 0.02
C ILE A 258 3.37 23.69 1.26
N ALA A 259 2.50 22.87 1.85
CA ALA A 259 1.74 23.29 3.01
C ALA A 259 2.62 23.46 4.27
N PRO A 260 2.22 24.34 5.21
CA PRO A 260 3.01 24.67 6.40
C PRO A 260 3.39 23.45 7.25
N GLU A 261 2.51 22.45 7.34
CA GLU A 261 2.74 21.24 8.12
C GLU A 261 3.94 20.46 7.58
N TRP A 262 4.03 20.32 6.24
CA TRP A 262 5.17 19.69 5.58
C TRP A 262 6.45 20.53 5.69
N LYS A 263 6.35 21.87 5.60
CA LYS A 263 7.51 22.77 5.83
C LYS A 263 8.11 22.55 7.21
N ASN A 264 7.26 22.39 8.23
CA ASN A 264 7.69 22.18 9.61
C ASN A 264 8.44 20.85 9.78
N ILE A 265 7.88 19.74 9.27
CA ILE A 265 8.54 18.43 9.32
C ILE A 265 9.86 18.46 8.55
N TRP A 266 9.89 19.09 7.38
CA TRP A 266 11.11 19.23 6.58
C TRP A 266 12.19 20.07 7.27
N ALA A 267 11.82 21.18 7.89
CA ALA A 267 12.74 22.00 8.67
C ALA A 267 13.33 21.21 9.86
N ASN A 268 12.48 20.44 10.56
CA ASN A 268 12.89 19.58 11.66
C ASN A 268 13.82 18.45 11.21
N ALA A 269 13.53 17.80 10.06
CA ALA A 269 14.40 16.78 9.49
C ALA A 269 15.78 17.35 9.12
N ARG A 270 15.83 18.54 8.51
CA ARG A 270 17.11 19.24 8.23
C ARG A 270 17.88 19.62 9.49
N ALA A 271 17.17 19.91 10.57
CA ALA A 271 17.77 20.22 11.87
C ALA A 271 18.25 18.96 12.62
N GLY A 272 18.05 17.76 12.06
CA GLY A 272 18.41 16.49 12.70
C GLY A 272 17.50 16.09 13.86
N LYS A 273 16.24 16.57 13.88
CA LYS A 273 15.28 16.23 14.94
C LYS A 273 14.83 14.76 14.87
N TYR A 274 14.75 14.20 13.67
CA TYR A 274 14.29 12.83 13.44
C TYR A 274 15.48 11.93 13.10
N LEU A 275 15.46 10.71 13.62
CA LEU A 275 16.41 9.66 13.24
C LEU A 275 16.17 9.24 11.79
N THR A 276 17.21 8.86 11.04
CA THR A 276 17.05 8.17 9.75
C THR A 276 16.51 6.74 9.97
N ASP A 277 16.09 6.05 8.90
CA ASP A 277 15.69 4.63 9.00
C ASP A 277 16.87 3.79 9.50
N ASP A 278 18.09 3.99 9.00
CA ASP A 278 19.28 3.27 9.48
C ASP A 278 19.55 3.55 10.95
N GLU A 279 19.41 4.80 11.40
CA GLU A 279 19.58 5.19 12.80
C GLU A 279 18.46 4.67 13.69
N TYR A 280 17.22 4.68 13.21
CA TYR A 280 16.06 4.18 13.91
C TYR A 280 16.11 2.65 14.04
N PHE A 281 16.42 1.92 12.96
CA PHE A 281 16.56 0.47 13.00
C PHE A 281 17.86 0.02 13.67
N SER A 282 18.92 0.82 13.64
CA SER A 282 20.12 0.54 14.45
C SER A 282 19.85 0.84 15.92
N LYS A 283 19.09 1.89 16.26
CA LYS A 283 18.59 2.12 17.62
C LYS A 283 17.65 1.01 18.07
N ASP A 284 16.72 0.56 17.24
CA ASP A 284 15.88 -0.62 17.50
C ASP A 284 16.73 -1.89 17.62
N LYS A 285 17.83 -2.04 16.86
CA LYS A 285 18.78 -3.16 17.05
C LYS A 285 19.62 -3.01 18.32
N THR A 286 19.94 -1.79 18.72
CA THR A 286 20.65 -1.53 19.97
C THR A 286 19.71 -1.70 21.15
N GLU A 287 18.43 -1.39 20.97
CA GLU A 287 17.31 -1.67 21.87
C GLU A 287 16.95 -3.17 21.85
N GLU A 288 17.09 -3.90 20.74
CA GLU A 288 16.98 -5.37 20.66
C GLU A 288 18.18 -6.05 21.34
N VAL A 289 19.38 -5.46 21.25
CA VAL A 289 20.56 -5.87 22.02
C VAL A 289 20.40 -5.49 23.50
N ASP A 290 19.74 -4.38 23.81
CA ASP A 290 19.34 -4.04 25.18
C ASP A 290 18.14 -4.89 25.66
N ILE A 291 17.32 -5.45 24.77
CA ILE A 291 16.29 -6.47 25.04
C ILE A 291 16.96 -7.84 25.23
N GLU A 292 18.02 -8.17 24.49
CA GLU A 292 18.87 -9.35 24.78
C GLU A 292 19.61 -9.17 26.11
N ASN A 293 20.04 -7.95 26.46
CA ASN A 293 20.59 -7.65 27.78
C ASN A 293 19.50 -7.62 28.88
N ASN A 294 18.27 -7.17 28.59
CA ASN A 294 17.12 -7.22 29.50
C ASN A 294 16.51 -8.62 29.62
N LYS A 295 16.73 -9.54 28.67
CA LYS A 295 16.42 -10.98 28.85
C LYS A 295 17.27 -11.60 29.96
N THR A 296 18.44 -11.02 30.26
CA THR A 296 19.21 -11.32 31.47
C THR A 296 18.55 -10.76 32.74
N ASN A 297 17.76 -9.69 32.64
CA ASN A 297 17.08 -9.03 33.76
C ASN A 297 15.74 -9.71 34.13
N VAL A 298 14.98 -10.22 33.14
CA VAL A 298 13.74 -10.97 33.39
C VAL A 298 13.98 -12.28 34.13
N GLU A 299 15.06 -13.00 33.80
CA GLU A 299 15.46 -14.19 34.57
C GLU A 299 15.79 -13.82 36.02
N ASP A 300 16.54 -12.73 36.24
CA ASP A 300 16.93 -12.27 37.57
C ASP A 300 15.72 -11.78 38.39
N GLU A 301 14.78 -11.05 37.77
CA GLU A 301 13.55 -10.56 38.39
C GLU A 301 12.57 -11.70 38.71
N LEU A 302 12.37 -12.65 37.78
CA LEU A 302 11.58 -13.86 38.03
C LEU A 302 12.21 -14.71 39.14
N ASN A 303 13.53 -14.89 39.12
CA ASN A 303 14.23 -15.60 40.19
C ASN A 303 14.03 -14.91 41.55
N GLN A 304 14.07 -13.58 41.61
CA GLN A 304 13.83 -12.82 42.83
C GLN A 304 12.38 -13.00 43.32
N LEU A 305 11.39 -12.88 42.43
CA LEU A 305 9.97 -13.10 42.76
C LEU A 305 9.71 -14.53 43.26
N LEU A 306 10.36 -15.53 42.65
CA LEU A 306 10.28 -16.94 43.04
C LEU A 306 10.96 -17.20 44.41
N LEU A 307 12.09 -16.55 44.69
CA LEU A 307 12.81 -16.65 45.96
C LEU A 307 12.07 -15.97 47.12
N ASP A 308 11.37 -14.88 46.84
CA ASP A 308 10.61 -14.09 47.83
C ASP A 308 9.28 -14.77 48.24
N GLY A 309 8.94 -15.92 47.64
CA GLY A 309 7.73 -16.68 47.97
C GLY A 309 6.44 -16.00 47.50
N THR A 310 6.56 -15.20 46.44
CA THR A 310 5.52 -14.33 45.90
C THR A 310 4.37 -15.11 45.27
N ASN A 311 3.16 -14.53 45.24
CA ASN A 311 1.98 -15.16 44.65
C ASN A 311 2.05 -15.20 43.12
N ARG A 312 1.29 -16.13 42.52
CA ARG A 312 1.26 -16.38 41.07
C ARG A 312 0.93 -15.13 40.24
N THR A 313 0.07 -14.25 40.75
CA THR A 313 -0.39 -13.03 40.06
C THR A 313 0.74 -12.05 39.78
N GLU A 314 1.68 -11.86 40.70
CA GLU A 314 2.83 -10.96 40.48
C GLU A 314 3.81 -11.52 39.43
N ILE A 315 3.91 -12.84 39.34
CA ILE A 315 4.70 -13.52 38.30
C ILE A 315 4.02 -13.35 36.94
N ILE A 316 2.69 -13.49 36.87
CA ILE A 316 1.93 -13.26 35.63
C ILE A 316 2.01 -11.80 35.19
N ALA A 317 1.91 -10.84 36.12
CA ALA A 317 2.10 -9.42 35.83
C ALA A 317 3.51 -9.13 35.28
N CYS A 318 4.55 -9.69 35.90
CA CYS A 318 5.93 -9.56 35.41
C CYS A 318 6.08 -10.12 33.99
N LEU A 319 5.45 -11.26 33.67
CA LEU A 319 5.47 -11.83 32.32
C LEU A 319 4.69 -10.97 31.32
N ALA A 320 3.52 -10.46 31.70
CA ALA A 320 2.71 -9.58 30.85
C ALA A 320 3.45 -8.27 30.53
N ASP A 321 4.13 -7.68 31.51
CA ASP A 321 4.92 -6.45 31.32
C ASP A 321 6.12 -6.66 30.38
N HIS A 322 6.76 -7.83 30.44
CA HIS A 322 7.98 -8.12 29.66
C HIS A 322 7.74 -8.78 28.31
N PHE A 323 6.60 -9.45 28.14
CA PHE A 323 6.23 -10.19 26.93
C PHE A 323 4.89 -9.71 26.38
N GLU A 324 4.57 -8.42 26.51
CA GLU A 324 3.31 -7.82 26.04
C GLU A 324 3.03 -8.16 24.57
N ALA A 325 4.06 -8.11 23.71
CA ALA A 325 3.95 -8.41 22.28
C ALA A 325 3.78 -9.92 21.97
N GLU A 326 4.14 -10.79 22.91
CA GLU A 326 4.02 -12.25 22.84
C GLU A 326 2.92 -12.81 23.75
N THR A 327 2.10 -11.92 24.33
CA THR A 327 0.91 -12.25 25.13
C THR A 327 -0.32 -12.15 24.25
N ILE A 328 -1.03 -13.27 24.11
CA ILE A 328 -2.28 -13.36 23.37
C ILE A 328 -3.40 -13.44 24.40
N GLU A 329 -4.22 -12.40 24.49
CA GLU A 329 -5.44 -12.45 25.29
C GLU A 329 -6.49 -13.27 24.55
N LEU A 330 -6.91 -14.40 25.12
CA LEU A 330 -7.88 -15.29 24.49
C LEU A 330 -9.31 -14.80 24.75
N PHE A 331 -9.59 -14.26 25.93
CA PHE A 331 -10.93 -13.84 26.31
C PHE A 331 -10.91 -12.88 27.50
N ASP A 332 -11.63 -11.74 27.41
CA ASP A 332 -11.91 -10.80 28.50
C ASP A 332 -13.42 -10.59 28.65
N ILE A 333 -13.96 -10.90 29.84
CA ILE A 333 -15.39 -10.74 30.17
C ILE A 333 -15.80 -9.26 30.17
N ASN A 334 -14.87 -8.33 30.36
CA ASN A 334 -15.18 -6.90 30.46
C ASN A 334 -15.38 -6.22 29.09
N ASP A 335 -14.99 -6.85 27.98
CA ASP A 335 -15.11 -6.27 26.62
C ASP A 335 -16.34 -6.80 25.84
N LEU A 336 -17.18 -7.61 26.49
CA LEU A 336 -18.40 -8.19 25.91
C LEU A 336 -19.40 -7.14 25.40
N ASP A 337 -19.44 -5.96 26.02
CA ASP A 337 -20.34 -4.86 25.64
C ASP A 337 -19.95 -4.18 24.31
N ASN A 338 -18.73 -4.45 23.80
CA ASN A 338 -18.19 -3.87 22.56
C ASN A 338 -18.22 -4.82 21.36
N ILE A 339 -18.84 -6.00 21.48
CA ILE A 339 -18.98 -6.95 20.37
C ILE A 339 -19.84 -6.32 19.26
N ARG A 340 -19.18 -5.74 18.26
CA ARG A 340 -19.77 -5.23 17.02
C ARG A 340 -18.95 -5.72 15.85
N SER A 341 -19.60 -5.94 14.71
CA SER A 341 -18.91 -6.18 13.43
C SER A 341 -17.78 -5.14 13.26
N PRO A 342 -16.52 -5.57 13.08
CA PRO A 342 -16.10 -6.86 12.51
C PRO A 342 -15.79 -8.01 13.51
N TYR A 343 -16.31 -8.01 14.73
CA TYR A 343 -16.10 -9.09 15.73
C TYR A 343 -14.61 -9.33 16.06
N ILE A 344 -13.83 -8.25 16.01
CA ILE A 344 -12.35 -8.27 16.09
C ILE A 344 -11.87 -9.03 17.33
N GLY A 345 -12.47 -8.80 18.50
CA GLY A 345 -12.05 -9.44 19.76
C GLY A 345 -12.10 -10.97 19.76
N PHE A 346 -12.89 -11.60 18.87
CA PHE A 346 -12.93 -13.05 18.73
C PHE A 346 -11.94 -13.61 17.70
N ILE A 347 -11.56 -12.80 16.71
CA ILE A 347 -10.71 -13.21 15.59
C ILE A 347 -9.23 -12.92 15.89
N ASP A 348 -8.99 -11.83 16.62
CA ASP A 348 -7.66 -11.29 16.94
C ASP A 348 -6.73 -12.33 17.59
N PRO A 349 -7.17 -13.20 18.53
CA PRO A 349 -6.26 -14.15 19.17
C PRO A 349 -5.60 -15.12 18.18
N LEU A 350 -6.35 -15.57 17.16
CA LEU A 350 -5.82 -16.42 16.11
C LEU A 350 -4.90 -15.65 15.14
N GLU A 351 -5.25 -14.42 14.79
CA GLU A 351 -4.43 -13.56 13.93
C GLU A 351 -3.08 -13.23 14.59
N GLN A 352 -3.09 -12.92 15.88
CA GLN A 352 -1.89 -12.72 16.68
C GLN A 352 -1.03 -13.98 16.75
N LEU A 353 -1.63 -15.15 16.98
CA LEU A 353 -0.90 -16.42 16.98
C LEU A 353 -0.22 -16.71 15.63
N VAL A 354 -0.93 -16.47 14.51
CA VAL A 354 -0.39 -16.61 13.15
C VAL A 354 0.75 -15.62 12.91
N LYS A 355 0.59 -14.37 13.36
CA LYS A 355 1.62 -13.33 13.25
C LYS A 355 2.90 -13.72 14.00
N LEU A 356 2.78 -14.22 15.22
CA LEU A 356 3.91 -14.71 16.02
C LEU A 356 4.60 -15.91 15.39
N ARG A 357 3.86 -16.77 14.69
CA ARG A 357 4.43 -17.92 13.96
C ARG A 357 5.34 -17.49 12.81
N GLY A 358 5.09 -16.31 12.21
CA GLY A 358 5.90 -15.76 11.13
C GLY A 358 5.81 -16.54 9.80
N VAL A 359 4.81 -17.41 9.65
CA VAL A 359 4.53 -18.19 8.43
C VAL A 359 3.39 -17.53 7.65
N ARG A 360 3.32 -17.77 6.33
CA ARG A 360 2.21 -17.30 5.48
C ARG A 360 0.94 -18.12 5.67
N ASP A 361 0.46 -18.22 6.90
CA ASP A 361 -0.88 -18.75 7.16
C ASP A 361 -1.92 -17.64 6.92
N SER A 362 -3.09 -18.04 6.42
CA SER A 362 -4.20 -17.13 6.11
C SER A 362 -5.38 -17.42 7.03
N VAL A 363 -5.80 -16.42 7.79
CA VAL A 363 -7.05 -16.46 8.56
C VAL A 363 -8.16 -15.91 7.66
N SER A 364 -9.29 -16.61 7.63
CA SER A 364 -10.49 -16.15 6.94
C SER A 364 -11.74 -16.45 7.76
N TYR A 365 -12.76 -15.65 7.53
CA TYR A 365 -14.07 -15.75 8.18
C TYR A 365 -15.17 -15.59 7.14
N GLN A 366 -16.39 -16.04 7.47
CA GLN A 366 -17.54 -15.86 6.58
C GLN A 366 -17.95 -14.39 6.48
N ASP A 367 -18.06 -13.86 5.26
CA ASP A 367 -18.46 -12.47 4.98
C ASP A 367 -19.90 -12.17 5.44
N GLU A 368 -20.78 -13.18 5.42
CA GLU A 368 -22.16 -13.11 5.92
C GLU A 368 -22.33 -14.06 7.10
N VAL A 369 -22.51 -13.51 8.30
CA VAL A 369 -22.92 -14.27 9.49
C VAL A 369 -24.32 -14.79 9.26
N LYS A 370 -24.49 -16.11 9.36
CA LYS A 370 -25.79 -16.76 9.20
C LYS A 370 -26.22 -17.33 10.54
N ASP A 371 -27.46 -17.05 10.93
CA ASP A 371 -28.05 -17.53 12.18
C ASP A 371 -27.20 -17.16 13.42
N ASP A 372 -26.56 -15.98 13.38
CA ASP A 372 -25.66 -15.44 14.42
C ASP A 372 -24.45 -16.32 14.76
N VAL A 373 -24.06 -17.21 13.84
CA VAL A 373 -22.86 -18.04 13.93
C VAL A 373 -21.76 -17.54 12.99
N LEU A 374 -20.58 -17.26 13.56
CA LEU A 374 -19.37 -16.89 12.83
C LEU A 374 -18.45 -18.10 12.68
N THR A 375 -18.25 -18.58 11.46
CA THR A 375 -17.27 -19.66 11.17
C THR A 375 -15.89 -19.09 10.88
N ILE A 376 -14.87 -19.61 11.57
CA ILE A 376 -13.47 -19.18 11.44
C ILE A 376 -12.64 -20.29 10.80
N SER A 377 -11.83 -19.90 9.81
CA SER A 377 -10.97 -20.80 9.05
C SER A 377 -9.52 -20.37 9.06
N LEU A 378 -8.63 -21.35 9.09
CA LEU A 378 -7.19 -21.19 8.93
C LEU A 378 -6.75 -21.99 7.70
N ASN A 379 -6.15 -21.32 6.72
CA ASN A 379 -5.74 -21.91 5.44
C ASN A 379 -6.90 -22.68 4.76
N GLU A 380 -8.06 -22.03 4.67
CA GLU A 380 -9.30 -22.57 4.07
C GLU A 380 -9.89 -23.78 4.82
N LYS A 381 -9.34 -24.16 5.98
CA LYS A 381 -9.89 -25.22 6.84
C LYS A 381 -10.60 -24.61 8.03
N VAL A 382 -11.85 -25.01 8.26
CA VAL A 382 -12.61 -24.60 9.44
C VAL A 382 -11.92 -25.09 10.71
N ILE A 383 -11.72 -24.18 11.65
CA ILE A 383 -11.07 -24.46 12.94
C ILE A 383 -11.97 -24.14 14.13
N GLY A 384 -13.07 -23.39 13.94
CA GLY A 384 -14.08 -23.22 14.97
C GLY A 384 -15.25 -22.36 14.50
N GLU A 385 -16.26 -22.30 15.36
CA GLU A 385 -17.49 -21.54 15.16
C GLU A 385 -17.77 -20.77 16.45
N ILE A 386 -18.28 -19.55 16.32
CA ILE A 386 -18.61 -18.69 17.46
C ILE A 386 -20.09 -18.34 17.38
N ASN A 387 -20.81 -18.61 18.45
CA ASN A 387 -22.20 -18.18 18.60
C ASN A 387 -22.23 -16.77 19.16
N LEU A 388 -22.67 -15.79 18.37
CA LEU A 388 -22.68 -14.38 18.74
C LEU A 388 -23.87 -14.02 19.65
N ASP A 389 -24.95 -14.82 19.61
CA ASP A 389 -26.11 -14.67 20.49
C ASP A 389 -25.84 -15.28 21.88
N GLU A 390 -25.06 -16.36 21.93
CA GLU A 390 -24.67 -17.07 23.14
C GLU A 390 -23.14 -17.21 23.19
N VAL A 391 -22.46 -16.11 23.51
CA VAL A 391 -20.98 -16.03 23.53
C VAL A 391 -20.33 -17.10 24.43
N PHE A 392 -21.03 -17.56 25.47
CA PHE A 392 -20.57 -18.62 26.37
C PHE A 392 -20.98 -20.04 25.94
N SER A 393 -21.33 -20.23 24.67
CA SER A 393 -21.67 -21.56 24.16
C SER A 393 -20.44 -22.47 24.08
N ASN A 394 -20.70 -23.78 23.99
CA ASN A 394 -19.62 -24.77 23.88
C ASN A 394 -18.80 -24.58 22.60
N GLU A 395 -19.42 -24.11 21.51
CA GLU A 395 -18.78 -23.86 20.23
C GLU A 395 -17.70 -22.77 20.34
N THR A 396 -18.00 -21.67 21.03
CA THR A 396 -17.03 -20.60 21.30
C THR A 396 -15.89 -21.09 22.20
N ALA A 397 -16.20 -21.90 23.22
CA ALA A 397 -15.18 -22.51 24.07
C ALA A 397 -14.27 -23.48 23.29
N ASP A 398 -14.86 -24.30 22.41
CA ASP A 398 -14.15 -25.24 21.54
C ASP A 398 -13.20 -24.50 20.58
N TYR A 399 -13.60 -23.33 20.08
CA TYR A 399 -12.75 -22.47 19.26
C TYR A 399 -11.51 -21.96 20.01
N PHE A 400 -11.66 -21.42 21.22
CA PHE A 400 -10.52 -20.97 22.02
C PHE A 400 -9.62 -22.12 22.45
N GLN A 401 -10.20 -23.28 22.77
CA GLN A 401 -9.42 -24.50 23.01
C GLN A 401 -8.61 -24.88 21.78
N LYS A 402 -9.16 -24.72 20.58
CA LYS A 402 -8.43 -24.95 19.33
C LYS A 402 -7.23 -24.02 19.15
N ILE A 403 -7.35 -22.75 19.55
CA ILE A 403 -6.23 -21.80 19.53
C ILE A 403 -5.12 -22.25 20.49
N ILE A 404 -5.48 -22.67 21.70
CA ILE A 404 -4.53 -23.20 22.69
C ILE A 404 -3.80 -24.42 22.13
N ASP A 405 -4.52 -25.37 21.54
CA ASP A 405 -3.94 -26.57 20.93
C ASP A 405 -2.94 -26.20 19.81
N LEU A 406 -3.29 -25.23 18.96
CA LEU A 406 -2.42 -24.75 17.88
C LEU A 406 -1.15 -24.10 18.43
N ALA A 407 -1.26 -23.28 19.47
CA ALA A 407 -0.11 -22.64 20.11
C ALA A 407 0.86 -23.68 20.68
N MET A 408 0.33 -24.71 21.34
CA MET A 408 1.13 -25.82 21.87
C MET A 408 1.80 -26.66 20.76
N GLU A 409 1.11 -26.84 19.62
CA GLU A 409 1.66 -27.52 18.45
C GLU A 409 2.78 -26.70 17.78
N TRP A 410 2.58 -25.40 17.63
CA TRP A 410 3.50 -24.52 16.90
C TRP A 410 4.70 -24.07 17.74
N PHE A 411 4.52 -23.93 19.04
CA PHE A 411 5.53 -23.45 19.98
C PHE A 411 5.75 -24.43 21.15
N PRO A 412 6.26 -25.64 20.86
CA PRO A 412 6.41 -26.68 21.87
C PRO A 412 7.41 -26.26 22.96
N ASN A 413 7.00 -26.36 24.24
CA ASN A 413 7.78 -25.92 25.42
C ASN A 413 8.03 -24.41 25.48
N GLN A 414 7.11 -23.62 24.92
CA GLN A 414 7.18 -22.16 24.94
C GLN A 414 5.81 -21.54 25.27
N ALA A 415 4.71 -22.23 24.99
CA ALA A 415 3.37 -21.77 25.32
C ALA A 415 3.02 -21.99 26.81
N LEU A 416 2.60 -20.93 27.50
CA LEU A 416 2.08 -20.94 28.87
C LEU A 416 0.68 -20.34 28.92
N LEU A 417 -0.30 -21.08 29.42
CA LEU A 417 -1.66 -20.58 29.66
C LEU A 417 -1.80 -20.09 31.10
N SER A 418 -2.38 -18.90 31.26
CA SER A 418 -2.77 -18.32 32.55
C SER A 418 -4.26 -18.00 32.55
N VAL A 419 -4.96 -18.42 33.60
CA VAL A 419 -6.38 -18.13 33.82
C VAL A 419 -6.51 -17.32 35.09
N GLU A 420 -6.91 -16.06 34.97
CA GLU A 420 -7.22 -15.18 36.10
C GLU A 420 -8.73 -14.86 36.15
N GLU A 421 -9.20 -14.25 37.24
CA GLU A 421 -10.62 -13.95 37.39
C GLU A 421 -11.07 -12.91 36.34
N GLY A 422 -11.73 -13.39 35.28
CA GLY A 422 -12.30 -12.56 34.22
C GLY A 422 -11.50 -12.52 32.92
N SER A 423 -10.28 -13.07 32.88
CA SER A 423 -9.42 -13.09 31.69
C SER A 423 -8.62 -14.38 31.54
N THR A 424 -8.36 -14.76 30.29
CA THR A 424 -7.49 -15.90 29.95
C THR A 424 -6.42 -15.45 28.96
N SER A 425 -5.16 -15.64 29.34
CA SER A 425 -4.00 -15.18 28.58
C SER A 425 -3.08 -16.34 28.21
N LEU A 426 -2.59 -16.32 26.97
CA LEU A 426 -1.66 -17.28 26.42
C LEU A 426 -0.34 -16.58 26.10
N PHE A 427 0.73 -16.99 26.76
CA PHE A 427 2.08 -16.44 26.58
C PHE A 427 2.93 -17.35 25.69
N ILE A 428 3.63 -16.79 24.69
CA ILE A 428 4.66 -17.50 23.91
C ILE A 428 6.04 -17.06 24.39
N LEU A 429 6.62 -17.84 25.31
CA LEU A 429 7.82 -17.47 26.05
C LEU A 429 9.11 -18.04 25.43
N PRO A 430 10.27 -17.37 25.65
CA PRO A 430 11.57 -17.98 25.41
C PRO A 430 11.74 -19.29 26.20
N SER A 431 12.37 -20.31 25.59
CA SER A 431 12.47 -21.66 26.19
C SER A 431 13.18 -21.68 27.54
N ASN A 432 14.08 -20.75 27.80
CA ASN A 432 14.78 -20.57 29.08
C ASN A 432 13.83 -20.09 30.18
N ILE A 433 12.97 -19.10 29.90
CA ILE A 433 11.95 -18.60 30.84
C ILE A 433 10.90 -19.67 31.11
N PHE A 434 10.41 -20.34 30.06
CA PHE A 434 9.46 -21.43 30.21
C PHE A 434 10.02 -22.56 31.08
N LYS A 435 11.29 -22.92 30.87
CA LYS A 435 11.98 -23.92 31.68
C LYS A 435 12.12 -23.48 33.13
N LEU A 436 12.47 -22.21 33.38
CA LEU A 436 12.60 -21.64 34.72
C LEU A 436 11.28 -21.73 35.50
N LEU A 437 10.17 -21.31 34.89
CA LEU A 437 8.84 -21.37 35.49
C LEU A 437 8.44 -22.81 35.81
N LYS A 438 8.66 -23.74 34.87
CA LYS A 438 8.36 -25.16 35.05
C LYS A 438 9.18 -25.80 36.17
N GLU A 439 10.47 -25.49 36.27
CA GLU A 439 11.36 -26.00 37.33
C GLU A 439 10.93 -25.51 38.72
N ASN A 440 10.20 -24.39 38.80
CA ASN A 440 9.64 -23.84 40.03
C ASN A 440 8.16 -24.18 40.25
N GLY A 441 7.61 -25.14 39.49
CA GLY A 441 6.24 -25.64 39.67
C GLY A 441 5.14 -24.71 39.15
N ILE A 442 5.49 -23.72 38.33
CA ILE A 442 4.54 -22.87 37.60
C ILE A 442 4.24 -23.56 36.28
N GLU A 443 3.20 -24.38 36.28
CA GLU A 443 2.73 -25.10 35.11
C GLU A 443 1.61 -24.31 34.42
N SER A 444 1.48 -24.54 33.11
CA SER A 444 0.35 -24.06 32.31
C SER A 444 -0.95 -24.51 32.97
N ASP A 445 -1.91 -23.59 33.14
CA ASP A 445 -3.25 -23.88 33.69
C ASP A 445 -4.15 -24.60 32.67
N LEU A 446 -3.57 -25.55 31.92
CA LEU A 446 -4.34 -26.40 31.03
C LEU A 446 -5.47 -26.99 31.84
N LEU A 447 -6.71 -26.71 31.40
CA LEU A 447 -7.88 -27.45 31.83
C LEU A 447 -7.53 -28.93 31.66
N THR A 448 -7.16 -29.59 32.75
CA THR A 448 -7.04 -31.05 32.75
C THR A 448 -8.40 -31.56 32.32
N GLN A 449 -8.46 -32.14 31.13
CA GLN A 449 -9.65 -32.82 30.61
C GLN A 449 -10.27 -33.65 31.75
N GLN A 450 -11.51 -33.32 32.09
CA GLN A 450 -12.44 -34.28 32.69
C GLN A 450 -13.67 -34.37 31.82
#